data_AF-A0A520UJ23-F1
#
_entry.id   AF-A0A520UJ23-F1
#
_cell.length_a   1.000
_cell.length_b   1.000
_cell.length_c   1.000
_cell.angle_alpha   90.00
_cell.angle_beta   90.00
_cell.angle_gamma   90.00
#
_symmetry.space_group_name_H-M   'P 1'
#
loop_
_entity.id
_entity.type
_entity.pdbx_description
1 polymer ?
#
loop_
_entity_poly.entity_id
_entity_poly.type
_entity_poly.pdbx_seq_one_letter_code
_entity_poly.pdbx_strand_id
1 'polypeptide(L)'
;MKKKIVIAGATGFIGKWFIKKYHKDYKITALSRNKIKYPSNEIVEWKQVDLYSISSTTSALKDADVAIYLVHSMMPSTRLNQGDFEDTDILLADNFSRAAQDCGLKQIIYVGGILPKDDQSISKHLKSRYEVEKTLGSRKTPLTSIRAGIIIGPKGSSFNIVQKLVEKLPVMACPEWTKSLNQPIDILNALEIIKWSIGNKRTYNKPLEIGGKQTITYMDLLKITAKKMKKRRLIFSLSFITIGLSKLWVSVITGTSKFLVSPLVESLKHKMTLNPENSVDLAIDYISVEDSVEKALNPKETVPKNPEFFPKKRKENTVRSVQRIANPSNRTTDFISRIYPIWLTKRFADLIKANFDGKFLKFSFFSLLLLELKVIKSRSDDKRKLFYITGGWLVKRKSLGWLEFRSVLNNEFMIAGIHEFVPSLPWYIYKYTQAKLHLVVMKRFEKFLSSVPKKYSKKAK
;
A
#
# COMPACT_ATOMS: atom_id res chain seq x y z
N MET A 1 -19.66 -26.30 4.76
CA MET A 1 -18.47 -25.76 5.47
C MET A 1 -18.46 -24.25 5.40
N LYS A 2 -18.01 -23.54 6.46
CA LYS A 2 -17.83 -22.08 6.43
C LYS A 2 -16.74 -21.70 5.42
N LYS A 3 -16.95 -20.65 4.63
CA LYS A 3 -15.92 -20.11 3.71
C LYS A 3 -14.67 -19.71 4.49
N LYS A 4 -13.49 -19.99 3.93
CA LYS A 4 -12.20 -19.61 4.50
C LYS A 4 -11.80 -18.23 3.98
N ILE A 5 -11.65 -17.27 4.89
CA ILE A 5 -11.32 -15.89 4.56
C ILE A 5 -9.95 -15.53 5.10
N VAL A 6 -9.07 -15.03 4.25
CA VAL A 6 -7.80 -14.45 4.68
C VAL A 6 -7.88 -12.92 4.67
N ILE A 7 -7.43 -12.26 5.73
CA ILE A 7 -7.47 -10.79 5.84
C ILE A 7 -6.06 -10.23 5.91
N ALA A 8 -5.61 -9.61 4.82
CA ALA A 8 -4.39 -8.79 4.80
C ALA A 8 -4.70 -7.39 5.34
N GLY A 9 -3.96 -6.94 6.36
CA GLY A 9 -4.28 -5.70 7.08
C GLY A 9 -5.28 -5.89 8.23
N ALA A 10 -5.39 -7.10 8.76
CA ALA A 10 -6.29 -7.46 9.86
C ALA A 10 -6.10 -6.62 11.13
N THR A 11 -4.89 -6.12 11.39
CA THR A 11 -4.60 -5.28 12.57
C THR A 11 -5.15 -3.85 12.45
N GLY A 12 -5.60 -3.46 11.26
CA GLY A 12 -6.13 -2.13 10.95
C GLY A 12 -7.60 -1.96 11.36
N PHE A 13 -8.10 -0.73 11.24
CA PHE A 13 -9.46 -0.35 11.65
C PHE A 13 -10.54 -1.27 11.07
N ILE A 14 -10.63 -1.39 9.74
CA ILE A 14 -11.66 -2.20 9.06
C ILE A 14 -11.48 -3.69 9.39
N GLY A 15 -10.25 -4.21 9.38
CA GLY A 15 -9.96 -5.63 9.61
C GLY A 15 -10.41 -6.09 11.00
N LYS A 16 -10.11 -5.30 12.04
CA LYS A 16 -10.53 -5.60 13.42
C LYS A 16 -12.04 -5.62 13.58
N TRP A 17 -12.74 -4.65 12.99
CA TRP A 17 -14.19 -4.58 13.05
C TRP A 17 -14.85 -5.72 12.24
N PHE A 18 -14.28 -6.08 11.08
CA PHE A 18 -14.73 -7.23 10.30
C PHE A 18 -14.61 -8.53 11.11
N ILE A 19 -13.46 -8.78 11.74
CA ILE A 19 -13.24 -9.95 12.60
C ILE A 19 -14.25 -9.96 13.75
N LYS A 20 -14.40 -8.84 14.47
CA LYS A 20 -15.34 -8.72 15.58
C LYS A 20 -16.77 -9.09 15.17
N LYS A 21 -17.25 -8.56 14.03
CA LYS A 21 -18.63 -8.75 13.56
C LYS A 21 -18.87 -10.14 12.95
N TYR A 22 -17.89 -10.71 12.23
CA TYR A 22 -18.13 -11.88 11.36
C TYR A 22 -17.27 -13.11 11.61
N HIS A 23 -16.52 -13.18 12.71
CA HIS A 23 -15.77 -14.39 13.07
C HIS A 23 -16.63 -15.65 13.24
N LYS A 24 -17.91 -15.51 13.59
CA LYS A 24 -18.83 -16.66 13.68
C LYS A 24 -19.31 -17.12 12.31
N ASP A 25 -19.30 -16.25 11.30
CA ASP A 25 -19.83 -16.55 9.97
C ASP A 25 -18.80 -17.27 9.09
N TYR A 26 -17.51 -17.04 9.34
CA TYR A 26 -16.41 -17.48 8.49
C TYR A 26 -15.27 -18.14 9.26
N LYS A 27 -14.50 -18.99 8.59
CA LYS A 27 -13.20 -19.43 9.11
C LYS A 27 -12.16 -18.38 8.70
N ILE A 28 -11.81 -17.48 9.62
CA ILE A 28 -10.95 -16.34 9.33
C ILE A 28 -9.50 -16.65 9.71
N THR A 29 -8.59 -16.33 8.78
CA THR A 29 -7.15 -16.25 9.02
C THR A 29 -6.70 -14.78 8.90
N ALA A 30 -6.32 -14.18 10.02
CA ALA A 30 -5.83 -12.81 10.10
C ALA A 30 -4.31 -12.74 9.84
N LEU A 31 -3.88 -11.88 8.93
CA LEU A 31 -2.46 -11.70 8.61
C LEU A 31 -1.84 -10.54 9.39
N SER A 32 -0.66 -10.79 9.97
CA SER A 32 0.15 -9.78 10.65
C SER A 32 1.60 -9.81 10.19
N ARG A 33 2.30 -8.68 10.30
CA ARG A 33 3.75 -8.60 10.06
C ARG A 33 4.56 -9.20 11.22
N ASN A 34 3.98 -9.20 12.42
CA ASN A 34 4.63 -9.66 13.65
C ASN A 34 4.01 -10.97 14.12
N LYS A 35 4.82 -11.82 14.76
CA LYS A 35 4.35 -13.03 15.42
C LYS A 35 3.52 -12.65 16.64
N ILE A 36 2.38 -13.29 16.81
CA ILE A 36 1.49 -13.11 17.97
C ILE A 36 2.09 -13.79 19.22
N LYS A 37 1.90 -13.18 20.40
CA LYS A 37 2.09 -13.82 21.72
C LYS A 37 0.76 -14.47 22.08
N TYR A 38 0.68 -15.80 22.00
CA TYR A 38 -0.55 -16.53 22.33
C TYR A 38 -0.93 -16.38 23.81
N PRO A 39 -2.25 -16.45 24.15
CA PRO A 39 -2.80 -17.73 24.60
C PRO A 39 -4.15 -18.16 23.95
N SER A 40 -4.63 -19.34 24.35
CA SER A 40 -5.39 -20.41 23.65
C SER A 40 -6.85 -20.20 23.20
N ASN A 41 -7.43 -18.99 23.23
CA ASN A 41 -8.88 -18.82 22.98
C ASN A 41 -9.21 -18.02 21.71
N GLU A 42 -8.53 -18.32 20.60
CA GLU A 42 -8.66 -17.46 19.43
C GLU A 42 -9.90 -17.74 18.59
N ILE A 43 -10.73 -16.72 18.55
CA ILE A 43 -11.87 -16.52 17.66
C ILE A 43 -11.49 -16.65 16.16
N VAL A 44 -10.21 -16.42 15.80
CA VAL A 44 -9.67 -16.50 14.43
C VAL A 44 -8.22 -16.98 14.44
N GLU A 45 -7.72 -17.55 13.35
CA GLU A 45 -6.30 -17.96 13.22
C GLU A 45 -5.42 -16.74 12.87
N TRP A 46 -4.25 -16.58 13.50
CA TRP A 46 -3.26 -15.56 13.09
C TRP A 46 -2.05 -16.17 12.39
N LYS A 47 -1.69 -15.62 11.22
CA LYS A 47 -0.46 -15.98 10.49
C LYS A 47 0.47 -14.78 10.33
N GLN A 48 1.75 -15.00 10.60
CA GLN A 48 2.78 -14.03 10.25
C GLN A 48 3.05 -14.09 8.74
N VAL A 49 3.05 -12.93 8.08
CA VAL A 49 3.33 -12.81 6.65
C VAL A 49 4.28 -11.65 6.35
N ASP A 50 5.19 -11.86 5.41
CA ASP A 50 5.90 -10.78 4.74
C ASP A 50 5.36 -10.64 3.31
N LEU A 51 4.51 -9.63 3.09
CA LEU A 51 3.90 -9.39 1.78
C LEU A 51 4.90 -8.99 0.69
N TYR A 52 6.14 -8.66 1.04
CA TYR A 52 7.20 -8.47 0.05
C TYR A 52 7.74 -9.80 -0.51
N SER A 53 7.47 -10.92 0.18
CA SER A 53 7.87 -12.25 -0.24
C SER A 53 6.67 -13.02 -0.78
N ILE A 54 6.67 -13.27 -2.10
CA ILE A 54 5.60 -14.06 -2.75
C ILE A 54 5.41 -15.42 -2.08
N SER A 55 6.49 -16.11 -1.69
CA SER A 55 6.38 -17.43 -1.06
C SER A 55 5.74 -17.36 0.32
N SER A 56 6.02 -16.30 1.09
CA SER A 56 5.35 -16.04 2.37
C SER A 56 3.86 -15.76 2.15
N THR A 57 3.52 -14.91 1.18
CA THR A 57 2.13 -14.61 0.82
C THR A 57 1.37 -15.84 0.32
N THR A 58 2.00 -16.68 -0.51
CA THR A 58 1.41 -17.92 -1.05
C THR A 58 1.08 -18.89 0.10
N SER A 59 2.03 -19.07 1.02
CA SER A 59 1.82 -19.91 2.22
C SER A 59 0.68 -19.38 3.10
N ALA A 60 0.52 -18.07 3.18
CA ALA A 60 -0.55 -17.43 3.95
C ALA A 60 -1.93 -17.55 3.29
N LEU A 61 -2.00 -17.60 1.95
CA LEU A 61 -3.23 -17.73 1.16
C LEU A 61 -3.63 -19.18 0.86
N LYS A 62 -2.79 -20.15 1.20
CA LYS A 62 -3.05 -21.57 0.94
C LYS A 62 -4.42 -21.98 1.51
N ASP A 63 -5.20 -22.68 0.68
CA ASP A 63 -6.54 -23.21 0.97
C ASP A 63 -7.62 -22.15 1.29
N ALA A 64 -7.37 -20.87 1.05
CA ALA A 64 -8.37 -19.82 1.24
C ALA A 64 -9.38 -19.77 0.07
N ASP A 65 -10.64 -19.42 0.36
CA ASP A 65 -11.65 -19.18 -0.68
C ASP A 65 -11.62 -17.73 -1.16
N VAL A 66 -11.56 -16.79 -0.21
CA VAL A 66 -11.64 -15.35 -0.46
C VAL A 66 -10.57 -14.65 0.37
N ALA A 67 -9.98 -13.59 -0.17
CA ALA A 67 -9.09 -12.74 0.61
C ALA A 67 -9.53 -11.27 0.59
N ILE A 68 -9.52 -10.64 1.77
CA ILE A 68 -9.80 -9.22 1.95
C ILE A 68 -8.46 -8.50 2.08
N TYR A 69 -8.17 -7.61 1.13
CA TYR A 69 -6.95 -6.83 1.07
C TYR A 69 -7.20 -5.40 1.59
N LEU A 70 -6.68 -5.11 2.78
CA LEU A 70 -6.82 -3.83 3.48
C LEU A 70 -5.46 -3.13 3.71
N VAL A 71 -4.42 -3.59 3.02
CA VAL A 71 -3.05 -3.13 3.25
C VAL A 71 -2.83 -1.79 2.58
N HIS A 72 -2.13 -0.92 3.30
CA HIS A 72 -1.62 0.35 2.79
C HIS A 72 -0.26 0.65 3.41
N SER A 73 0.75 0.91 2.58
CA SER A 73 2.17 0.95 2.95
C SER A 73 2.63 2.32 3.46
N MET A 74 1.82 2.98 4.28
CA MET A 74 2.13 4.33 4.79
C MET A 74 3.24 4.34 5.85
N MET A 75 3.54 3.19 6.46
CA MET A 75 4.58 3.07 7.49
C MET A 75 5.79 2.30 6.95
N PRO A 76 7.03 2.80 7.15
CA PRO A 76 8.25 2.10 6.76
C PRO A 76 8.33 0.68 7.36
N SER A 77 8.83 -0.27 6.58
CA SER A 77 8.97 -1.69 6.98
C SER A 77 10.39 -2.06 7.45
N THR A 78 11.39 -1.22 7.14
CA THR A 78 12.85 -1.39 7.39
C THR A 78 13.46 -0.14 8.02
N ARG A 79 14.72 -0.25 8.51
CA ARG A 79 15.48 0.88 9.11
C ARG A 79 15.74 1.99 8.10
N LEU A 80 16.02 1.61 6.85
CA LEU A 80 16.02 2.52 5.71
C LEU A 80 15.05 1.98 4.65
N ASN A 81 14.09 2.81 4.27
CA ASN A 81 13.20 2.57 3.14
C ASN A 81 13.41 3.70 2.13
N GLN A 82 13.97 3.38 0.97
CA GLN A 82 14.19 4.29 -0.14
C GLN A 82 13.19 3.94 -1.25
N GLY A 83 11.95 4.35 -1.07
CA GLY A 83 10.91 4.15 -2.05
C GLY A 83 9.65 4.86 -1.58
N ASP A 84 8.88 5.37 -2.53
CA ASP A 84 7.62 6.00 -2.23
C ASP A 84 6.59 4.93 -1.82
N PHE A 85 5.59 5.33 -1.03
CA PHE A 85 4.57 4.39 -0.57
C PHE A 85 3.78 3.82 -1.76
N GLU A 86 3.63 4.61 -2.83
CA GLU A 86 3.02 4.23 -4.12
C GLU A 86 3.69 2.99 -4.72
N ASP A 87 5.01 3.01 -4.83
CA ASP A 87 5.80 1.92 -5.41
C ASP A 87 5.78 0.68 -4.54
N THR A 88 5.80 0.90 -3.23
CA THR A 88 5.69 -0.18 -2.25
C THR A 88 4.33 -0.86 -2.34
N ASP A 89 3.25 -0.09 -2.42
CA ASP A 89 1.88 -0.60 -2.48
C ASP A 89 1.62 -1.44 -3.72
N ILE A 90 2.09 -1.00 -4.90
CA ILE A 90 2.02 -1.80 -6.13
C ILE A 90 2.78 -3.12 -5.96
N LEU A 91 3.98 -3.08 -5.38
CA LEU A 91 4.79 -4.29 -5.21
C LEU A 91 4.09 -5.32 -4.31
N LEU A 92 3.50 -4.88 -3.20
CA LEU A 92 2.73 -5.74 -2.31
C LEU A 92 1.47 -6.28 -3.00
N ALA A 93 0.77 -5.43 -3.75
CA ALA A 93 -0.42 -5.80 -4.51
C ALA A 93 -0.12 -6.85 -5.59
N ASP A 94 0.98 -6.70 -6.35
CA ASP A 94 1.36 -7.69 -7.37
C ASP A 94 1.80 -9.01 -6.74
N ASN A 95 2.56 -8.96 -5.63
CA ASN A 95 2.89 -10.18 -4.87
C ASN A 95 1.63 -10.91 -4.40
N PHE A 96 0.65 -10.17 -3.89
CA PHE A 96 -0.61 -10.72 -3.43
C PHE A 96 -1.45 -11.29 -4.56
N SER A 97 -1.58 -10.57 -5.67
CA SER A 97 -2.31 -11.03 -6.86
C SER A 97 -1.70 -12.30 -7.45
N ARG A 98 -0.36 -12.38 -7.52
CA ARG A 98 0.37 -13.60 -7.95
C ARG A 98 0.07 -14.77 -7.03
N ALA A 99 0.26 -14.58 -5.72
CA ALA A 99 0.00 -15.62 -4.73
C ALA A 99 -1.47 -16.06 -4.71
N ALA A 100 -2.41 -15.14 -4.90
CA ALA A 100 -3.84 -15.46 -5.01
C ALA A 100 -4.14 -16.34 -6.22
N GLN A 101 -3.54 -16.03 -7.37
CA GLN A 101 -3.67 -16.86 -8.57
C GLN A 101 -3.07 -18.25 -8.36
N ASP A 102 -1.86 -18.33 -7.81
CA ASP A 102 -1.13 -19.58 -7.59
C ASP A 102 -1.87 -20.49 -6.59
N CYS A 103 -2.55 -19.91 -5.60
CA CYS A 103 -3.39 -20.64 -4.64
C CYS A 103 -4.80 -20.95 -5.17
N GLY A 104 -5.18 -20.52 -6.38
CA GLY A 104 -6.52 -20.74 -6.92
C GLY A 104 -7.62 -20.00 -6.15
N LEU A 105 -7.31 -18.84 -5.55
CA LEU A 105 -8.25 -18.03 -4.79
C LEU A 105 -9.44 -17.63 -5.66
N LYS A 106 -10.67 -17.73 -5.12
CA LYS A 106 -11.91 -17.49 -5.88
C LYS A 106 -12.24 -16.01 -6.01
N GLN A 107 -11.75 -15.17 -5.09
CA GLN A 107 -12.02 -13.73 -5.09
C GLN A 107 -11.02 -12.97 -4.22
N ILE A 108 -10.59 -11.80 -4.68
CA ILE A 108 -9.98 -10.75 -3.87
C ILE A 108 -11.04 -9.66 -3.65
N ILE A 109 -11.22 -9.21 -2.41
CA ILE A 109 -11.97 -8.00 -2.09
C ILE A 109 -10.97 -6.94 -1.64
N TYR A 110 -10.92 -5.83 -2.36
CA TYR A 110 -10.07 -4.70 -2.03
C TYR A 110 -10.92 -3.55 -1.52
N VAL A 111 -10.56 -2.95 -0.38
CA VAL A 111 -11.17 -1.67 0.03
C VAL A 111 -10.21 -0.57 -0.36
N GLY A 112 -10.60 0.20 -1.38
CA GLY A 112 -9.90 1.33 -2.00
C GLY A 112 -10.41 2.69 -1.50
N GLY A 113 -10.39 3.70 -2.37
CA GLY A 113 -11.02 4.99 -2.16
C GLY A 113 -11.80 5.39 -3.42
N ILE A 114 -12.85 6.22 -3.27
CA ILE A 114 -13.56 6.79 -4.42
C ILE A 114 -12.58 7.52 -5.34
N LEU A 115 -12.75 7.37 -6.65
CA LEU A 115 -11.93 8.12 -7.59
C LEU A 115 -12.53 9.52 -7.79
N PRO A 116 -11.69 10.58 -7.86
CA PRO A 116 -12.18 11.92 -8.15
C PRO A 116 -12.97 11.96 -9.46
N LYS A 117 -13.99 12.80 -9.49
CA LYS A 117 -14.84 13.06 -10.67
C LYS A 117 -14.70 14.48 -11.19
N ASP A 118 -13.83 15.26 -10.55
CA ASP A 118 -13.49 16.62 -10.96
C ASP A 118 -12.34 16.60 -11.97
N ASP A 119 -12.18 17.71 -12.69
CA ASP A 119 -11.09 17.91 -13.66
C ASP A 119 -9.72 18.14 -13.00
N GLN A 120 -9.62 18.02 -11.66
CA GLN A 120 -8.37 18.23 -10.96
C GLN A 120 -7.46 17.01 -11.09
N SER A 121 -6.15 17.27 -11.07
CA SER A 121 -5.16 16.19 -10.99
C SER A 121 -5.38 15.34 -9.75
N ILE A 122 -5.64 14.04 -9.97
CA ILE A 122 -5.77 13.03 -8.93
C ILE A 122 -4.58 13.10 -7.96
N SER A 123 -4.87 13.12 -6.66
CA SER A 123 -3.82 13.11 -5.65
C SER A 123 -2.92 11.86 -5.78
N LYS A 124 -1.65 11.98 -5.35
CA LYS A 124 -0.72 10.84 -5.39
C LYS A 124 -1.26 9.63 -4.63
N HIS A 125 -1.89 9.88 -3.49
CA HIS A 125 -2.52 8.84 -2.70
C HIS A 125 -3.66 8.13 -3.47
N LEU A 126 -4.61 8.88 -4.03
CA LEU A 126 -5.73 8.27 -4.75
C LEU A 126 -5.24 7.53 -6.02
N LYS A 127 -4.23 8.08 -6.70
CA LYS A 127 -3.57 7.39 -7.82
C LYS A 127 -2.96 6.06 -7.38
N SER A 128 -2.19 6.04 -6.29
CA SER A 128 -1.65 4.79 -5.72
C SER A 128 -2.74 3.77 -5.42
N ARG A 129 -3.85 4.20 -4.81
CA ARG A 129 -4.99 3.32 -4.47
C ARG A 129 -5.63 2.72 -5.70
N TYR A 130 -5.71 3.48 -6.80
CA TYR A 130 -6.19 2.99 -8.09
C TYR A 130 -5.18 2.06 -8.78
N GLU A 131 -3.89 2.35 -8.69
CA GLU A 131 -2.82 1.46 -9.20
C GLU A 131 -2.82 0.11 -8.48
N VAL A 132 -3.06 0.10 -7.16
CA VAL A 132 -3.27 -1.14 -6.38
C VAL A 132 -4.49 -1.91 -6.86
N GLU A 133 -5.62 -1.23 -7.08
CA GLU A 133 -6.84 -1.85 -7.63
C GLU A 133 -6.54 -2.55 -8.96
N LYS A 134 -5.96 -1.82 -9.91
CA LYS A 134 -5.56 -2.38 -11.21
C LYS A 134 -4.61 -3.57 -11.06
N THR A 135 -3.65 -3.46 -10.15
CA THR A 135 -2.64 -4.50 -9.93
C THR A 135 -3.25 -5.76 -9.35
N LEU A 136 -4.12 -5.65 -8.34
CA LEU A 136 -4.81 -6.79 -7.74
C LEU A 136 -5.68 -7.52 -8.78
N GLY A 137 -6.38 -6.76 -9.64
CA GLY A 137 -7.26 -7.26 -10.70
C GLY A 137 -6.55 -7.63 -12.01
N SER A 138 -5.22 -7.58 -12.08
CA SER A 138 -4.46 -7.83 -13.33
C SER A 138 -4.30 -9.31 -13.70
N ARG A 139 -4.90 -10.23 -12.93
CA ARG A 139 -4.69 -11.68 -13.01
C ARG A 139 -6.01 -12.44 -12.99
N LYS A 140 -5.93 -13.78 -13.04
CA LYS A 140 -7.11 -14.65 -13.17
C LYS A 140 -8.07 -14.58 -11.98
N THR A 141 -7.58 -14.31 -10.78
CA THR A 141 -8.44 -14.22 -9.59
C THR A 141 -9.34 -12.98 -9.69
N PRO A 142 -10.68 -13.14 -9.66
CA PRO A 142 -11.59 -12.01 -9.74
C PRO A 142 -11.40 -11.00 -8.60
N LEU A 143 -11.46 -9.71 -8.93
CA LEU A 143 -11.35 -8.62 -7.96
C LEU A 143 -12.71 -7.92 -7.78
N THR A 144 -13.16 -7.78 -6.54
CA THR A 144 -14.21 -6.81 -6.19
C THR A 144 -13.54 -5.60 -5.53
N SER A 145 -13.63 -4.43 -6.16
CA SER A 145 -13.06 -3.20 -5.61
C SER A 145 -14.13 -2.39 -4.91
N ILE A 146 -14.06 -2.26 -3.59
CA ILE A 146 -14.94 -1.43 -2.78
C ILE A 146 -14.26 -0.07 -2.59
N ARG A 147 -14.75 0.95 -3.28
CA ARG A 147 -14.27 2.32 -3.24
C ARG A 147 -15.09 3.11 -2.22
N ALA A 148 -14.53 3.33 -1.04
CA ALA A 148 -15.21 4.06 0.02
C ALA A 148 -14.82 5.53 0.06
N GLY A 149 -15.76 6.38 0.48
CA GLY A 149 -15.44 7.70 1.02
C GLY A 149 -14.78 7.59 2.41
N ILE A 150 -15.06 8.56 3.28
CA ILE A 150 -14.62 8.48 4.68
C ILE A 150 -15.43 7.38 5.38
N ILE A 151 -14.75 6.37 5.92
CA ILE A 151 -15.38 5.40 6.81
C ILE A 151 -15.26 5.91 8.25
N ILE A 152 -16.39 6.20 8.87
CA ILE A 152 -16.49 6.72 10.25
C ILE A 152 -16.74 5.55 11.21
N GLY A 153 -16.06 5.57 12.34
CA GLY A 153 -16.28 4.62 13.41
C GLY A 153 -15.20 4.65 14.48
N PRO A 154 -15.39 3.89 15.57
CA PRO A 154 -14.50 3.98 16.73
C PRO A 154 -13.07 3.54 16.39
N LYS A 155 -12.10 4.39 16.74
CA LYS A 155 -10.67 4.21 16.39
C LYS A 155 -10.38 4.19 14.88
N GLY A 156 -11.25 4.76 14.05
CA GLY A 156 -10.94 5.04 12.64
C GLY A 156 -9.86 6.11 12.50
N SER A 157 -8.86 5.89 11.64
CA SER A 157 -7.71 6.79 11.49
C SER A 157 -8.11 8.19 11.02
N SER A 158 -9.00 8.26 10.02
CA SER A 158 -9.46 9.53 9.44
C SER A 158 -10.31 10.32 10.44
N PHE A 159 -11.30 9.67 11.06
CA PHE A 159 -12.15 10.31 12.06
C PHE A 159 -11.36 10.75 13.31
N ASN A 160 -10.36 9.98 13.74
CA ASN A 160 -9.51 10.36 14.86
C ASN A 160 -8.73 11.67 14.61
N ILE A 161 -8.39 11.99 13.36
CA ILE A 161 -7.79 13.30 13.02
C ILE A 161 -8.82 14.42 13.19
N VAL A 162 -10.04 14.24 12.68
CA VAL A 162 -11.16 15.19 12.83
C VAL A 162 -11.44 15.46 14.31
N GLN A 163 -11.60 14.38 15.09
CA GLN A 163 -11.79 14.45 16.54
C GLN A 163 -10.69 15.27 17.22
N LYS A 164 -9.41 14.95 16.95
CA LYS A 164 -8.27 15.67 17.56
C LYS A 164 -8.19 17.14 17.19
N LEU A 165 -8.58 17.51 15.96
CA LEU A 165 -8.64 18.92 15.56
C LEU A 165 -9.70 19.67 16.37
N VAL A 166 -10.91 19.10 16.47
CA VAL A 166 -12.01 19.66 17.29
C VAL A 166 -11.64 19.70 18.77
N GLU A 167 -10.91 18.70 19.27
CA GLU A 167 -10.46 18.67 20.66
C GLU A 167 -9.57 19.86 21.00
N LYS A 168 -8.60 20.14 20.13
CA LYS A 168 -7.44 21.02 20.40
C LYS A 168 -7.56 22.44 19.86
N LEU A 169 -8.31 22.67 18.79
CA LEU A 169 -8.34 23.96 18.12
C LEU A 169 -9.64 24.70 18.40
N PRO A 170 -9.65 25.77 19.21
CA PRO A 170 -10.84 26.58 19.44
C PRO A 170 -11.29 27.34 18.18
N VAL A 171 -10.34 27.71 17.33
CA VAL A 171 -10.54 28.39 16.05
C VAL A 171 -9.89 27.56 14.94
N MET A 172 -10.65 27.26 13.88
CA MET A 172 -10.22 26.46 12.75
C MET A 172 -10.44 27.23 11.45
N ALA A 173 -9.39 27.92 11.01
CA ALA A 173 -9.29 28.49 9.67
C ALA A 173 -9.03 27.35 8.67
N CYS A 174 -10.10 26.85 8.08
CA CYS A 174 -10.06 25.74 7.14
C CYS A 174 -9.75 26.26 5.73
N PRO A 175 -8.98 25.54 4.92
CA PRO A 175 -8.80 25.92 3.52
C PRO A 175 -10.11 25.79 2.72
N GLU A 176 -10.34 26.61 1.69
CA GLU A 176 -11.57 26.56 0.86
C GLU A 176 -11.88 25.14 0.34
N TRP A 177 -10.86 24.38 -0.03
CA TRP A 177 -11.02 23.00 -0.52
C TRP A 177 -11.62 22.03 0.52
N THR A 178 -11.73 22.40 1.80
CA THR A 178 -12.50 21.62 2.79
C THR A 178 -14.01 21.65 2.55
N LYS A 179 -14.49 22.54 1.66
CA LYS A 179 -15.87 22.58 1.18
C LYS A 179 -16.16 21.54 0.09
N SER A 180 -15.17 20.78 -0.37
CA SER A 180 -15.43 19.69 -1.32
C SER A 180 -16.36 18.64 -0.71
N LEU A 181 -17.36 18.24 -1.50
CA LEU A 181 -18.39 17.29 -1.09
C LEU A 181 -17.83 15.88 -1.01
N ASN A 182 -18.21 15.17 0.05
CA ASN A 182 -17.91 13.77 0.27
C ASN A 182 -19.15 13.05 0.82
N GLN A 183 -19.15 11.73 0.75
CA GLN A 183 -20.29 10.90 1.18
C GLN A 183 -19.82 9.84 2.20
N PRO A 184 -19.65 10.22 3.48
CA PRO A 184 -19.16 9.32 4.52
C PRO A 184 -20.08 8.13 4.75
N ILE A 185 -19.52 7.03 5.23
CA ILE A 185 -20.27 5.82 5.59
C ILE A 185 -19.84 5.32 6.98
N ASP A 186 -20.79 4.81 7.75
CA ASP A 186 -20.48 4.14 9.01
C ASP A 186 -19.76 2.80 8.78
N ILE A 187 -18.83 2.45 9.65
CA ILE A 187 -18.08 1.20 9.59
C ILE A 187 -18.99 -0.03 9.53
N LEU A 188 -20.11 -0.06 10.25
CA LEU A 188 -21.01 -1.21 10.28
C LEU A 188 -21.70 -1.43 8.94
N ASN A 189 -22.13 -0.35 8.27
CA ASN A 189 -22.72 -0.42 6.94
C ASN A 189 -21.65 -0.80 5.89
N ALA A 190 -20.44 -0.23 5.97
CA ALA A 190 -19.33 -0.62 5.09
C ALA A 190 -19.01 -2.12 5.22
N LEU A 191 -19.02 -2.65 6.45
CA LEU A 191 -18.82 -4.07 6.71
C LEU A 191 -19.93 -4.97 6.17
N GLU A 192 -21.18 -4.51 6.14
CA GLU A 192 -22.30 -5.25 5.52
C GLU A 192 -22.12 -5.36 4.01
N ILE A 193 -21.65 -4.30 3.35
CA ILE A 193 -21.34 -4.34 1.92
C ILE A 193 -20.14 -5.27 1.63
N ILE A 194 -19.11 -5.24 2.48
CA ILE A 194 -17.98 -6.19 2.37
C ILE A 194 -18.51 -7.63 2.54
N LYS A 195 -19.38 -7.88 3.51
CA LYS A 195 -20.01 -9.21 3.73
C LYS A 195 -20.81 -9.65 2.51
N TRP A 196 -21.69 -8.80 1.99
CA TRP A 196 -22.50 -9.05 0.81
C TRP A 196 -21.67 -9.36 -0.44
N SER A 197 -20.48 -8.75 -0.54
CA SER A 197 -19.56 -8.98 -1.65
C SER A 197 -18.89 -10.37 -1.61
N ILE A 198 -18.84 -11.06 -0.46
CA ILE A 198 -18.09 -12.32 -0.29
C ILE A 198 -18.72 -13.48 -1.08
N GLY A 199 -18.06 -13.82 -2.18
CA GLY A 199 -18.45 -14.84 -3.16
C GLY A 199 -19.70 -14.48 -3.95
N ASN A 200 -20.08 -13.21 -3.99
CA ASN A 200 -21.13 -12.73 -4.87
C ASN A 200 -20.54 -12.49 -6.27
N LYS A 201 -20.84 -13.38 -7.22
CA LYS A 201 -20.32 -13.28 -8.59
C LYS A 201 -20.73 -11.99 -9.31
N ARG A 202 -21.83 -11.33 -8.89
CA ARG A 202 -22.28 -10.06 -9.49
C ARG A 202 -21.29 -8.91 -9.30
N THR A 203 -20.41 -9.01 -8.30
CA THR A 203 -19.42 -7.98 -7.93
C THR A 203 -18.01 -8.29 -8.46
N TYR A 204 -17.84 -9.39 -9.18
CA TYR A 204 -16.54 -9.79 -9.70
C TYR A 204 -16.07 -8.87 -10.82
N ASN A 205 -14.82 -8.43 -10.73
CA ASN A 205 -14.17 -7.48 -11.63
C ASN A 205 -14.91 -6.15 -11.77
N LYS A 206 -15.70 -5.77 -10.75
CA LYS A 206 -16.44 -4.51 -10.72
C LYS A 206 -15.98 -3.62 -9.56
N PRO A 207 -15.90 -2.30 -9.80
CA PRO A 207 -15.85 -1.33 -8.71
C PRO A 207 -17.24 -1.12 -8.11
N LEU A 208 -17.29 -1.01 -6.79
CA LEU A 208 -18.46 -0.69 -5.99
C LEU A 208 -18.13 0.57 -5.18
N GLU A 209 -18.82 1.67 -5.43
CA GLU A 209 -18.67 2.88 -4.63
C GLU A 209 -19.63 2.83 -3.43
N ILE A 210 -19.09 3.06 -2.22
CA ILE A 210 -19.86 2.98 -0.98
C ILE A 210 -19.82 4.30 -0.22
N GLY A 211 -20.98 4.71 0.29
CA GLY A 211 -21.23 5.96 0.98
C GLY A 211 -22.57 5.89 1.72
N GLY A 212 -22.74 6.72 2.75
CA GLY A 212 -24.02 6.88 3.45
C GLY A 212 -25.03 7.69 2.64
N LYS A 213 -26.20 7.98 3.24
CA LYS A 213 -27.27 8.76 2.57
C LYS A 213 -26.95 10.26 2.44
N GLN A 214 -26.14 10.81 3.35
CA GLN A 214 -25.85 12.24 3.40
C GLN A 214 -24.57 12.57 2.62
N THR A 215 -24.68 13.56 1.74
CA THR A 215 -23.52 14.22 1.11
C THR A 215 -23.21 15.47 1.92
N ILE A 216 -21.99 15.57 2.47
CA ILE A 216 -21.56 16.68 3.32
C ILE A 216 -20.17 17.18 2.94
N THR A 217 -19.78 18.35 3.41
CA THR A 217 -18.39 18.82 3.30
C THR A 217 -17.53 18.32 4.46
N TYR A 218 -16.21 18.40 4.35
CA TYR A 218 -15.33 18.14 5.51
C TYR A 218 -15.52 19.16 6.62
N MET A 219 -15.86 20.40 6.25
CA MET A 219 -16.19 21.45 7.21
C MET A 219 -17.46 21.12 7.99
N ASP A 220 -18.46 20.52 7.36
CA ASP A 220 -19.66 20.03 8.04
C ASP A 220 -19.33 18.88 8.99
N LEU A 221 -18.47 17.95 8.59
CA LEU A 221 -18.01 16.88 9.48
C LEU A 221 -17.32 17.42 10.75
N LEU A 222 -16.50 18.48 10.61
CA LEU A 222 -15.90 19.18 11.75
C LEU A 222 -16.96 19.83 12.65
N LYS A 223 -17.96 20.50 12.07
CA LYS A 223 -19.08 21.12 12.80
C LYS A 223 -19.94 20.08 13.53
N ILE A 224 -20.32 18.99 12.87
CA ILE A 224 -21.07 17.87 13.45
C ILE A 224 -20.28 17.28 14.63
N THR A 225 -18.98 17.05 14.44
CA THR A 225 -18.10 16.53 15.50
C THR A 225 -18.02 17.50 16.68
N ALA A 226 -17.84 18.81 16.44
CA ALA A 226 -17.83 19.82 17.50
C ALA A 226 -19.15 19.85 18.29
N LYS A 227 -20.29 19.76 17.60
CA LYS A 227 -21.62 19.70 18.21
C LYS A 227 -21.77 18.46 19.09
N LYS A 228 -21.41 17.28 18.59
CA LYS A 228 -21.49 16.00 19.34
C LYS A 228 -20.54 15.97 20.54
N MET A 229 -19.37 16.61 20.42
CA MET A 229 -18.42 16.80 21.53
C MET A 229 -18.82 17.92 22.50
N LYS A 230 -19.94 18.63 22.26
CA LYS A 230 -20.39 19.79 23.05
C LYS A 230 -19.31 20.90 23.15
N LYS A 231 -18.53 21.10 22.10
CA LYS A 231 -17.45 22.11 22.05
C LYS A 231 -17.84 23.28 21.14
N ARG A 232 -17.71 24.51 21.66
CA ARG A 232 -17.83 25.74 20.85
C ARG A 232 -16.54 25.94 20.06
N ARG A 233 -16.66 25.92 18.73
CA ARG A 233 -15.54 25.99 17.79
C ARG A 233 -15.87 26.97 16.68
N LEU A 234 -15.01 27.95 16.45
CA LEU A 234 -15.16 28.89 15.34
C LEU A 234 -14.53 28.27 14.09
N ILE A 235 -15.36 27.87 13.13
CA ILE A 235 -14.94 27.13 11.93
C ILE A 235 -15.35 27.94 10.70
N PHE A 236 -14.36 28.40 9.94
CA PHE A 236 -14.56 29.21 8.73
C PHE A 236 -13.52 28.84 7.66
N SER A 237 -13.74 29.27 6.42
CA SER A 237 -12.85 28.96 5.31
C SER A 237 -11.98 30.14 4.88
N LEU A 238 -10.77 29.87 4.38
CA LEU A 238 -9.83 30.83 3.81
C LEU A 238 -9.28 30.32 2.47
N SER A 239 -9.20 31.21 1.48
CA SER A 239 -8.79 30.84 0.11
C SER A 239 -7.29 30.67 -0.09
N PHE A 240 -6.46 31.26 0.78
CA PHE A 240 -5.00 31.34 0.60
C PHE A 240 -4.20 30.27 1.36
N ILE A 241 -4.85 29.34 2.08
CA ILE A 241 -4.11 28.30 2.81
C ILE A 241 -3.63 27.21 1.85
N THR A 242 -2.31 27.04 1.78
CA THR A 242 -1.68 26.03 0.92
C THR A 242 -1.75 24.63 1.53
N ILE A 243 -1.83 23.62 0.65
CA ILE A 243 -1.82 22.19 1.02
C ILE A 243 -0.60 21.83 1.89
N GLY A 244 0.59 22.35 1.54
CA GLY A 244 1.82 22.08 2.27
C GLY A 244 1.77 22.56 3.73
N LEU A 245 1.22 23.75 3.94
CA LEU A 245 1.04 24.34 5.26
C LEU A 245 0.03 23.54 6.09
N SER A 246 -1.11 23.15 5.51
CA SER A 246 -2.11 22.33 6.18
C SER A 246 -1.57 20.97 6.63
N LYS A 247 -0.76 20.30 5.80
CA LYS A 247 -0.12 19.01 6.16
C LYS A 247 0.76 19.13 7.39
N LEU A 248 1.55 20.20 7.46
CA LEU A 248 2.44 20.46 8.59
C LEU A 248 1.63 20.70 9.87
N TRP A 249 0.70 21.65 9.83
CA TRP A 249 -0.10 22.04 10.99
C TRP A 249 -0.96 20.89 11.52
N VAL A 250 -1.69 20.18 10.66
CA VAL A 250 -2.53 19.05 11.09
C VAL A 250 -1.68 17.94 11.72
N SER A 251 -0.49 17.67 11.18
CA SER A 251 0.42 16.68 11.76
C SER A 251 0.89 17.08 13.16
N VAL A 252 1.31 18.34 13.35
CA VAL A 252 1.76 18.86 14.64
C VAL A 252 0.63 18.84 15.67
N ILE A 253 -0.52 19.41 15.33
CA ILE A 253 -1.66 19.57 16.26
C ILE A 253 -2.20 18.21 16.67
N THR A 254 -2.43 17.30 15.72
CA THR A 254 -3.01 15.99 16.05
C THR A 254 -1.97 15.00 16.61
N GLY A 255 -0.67 15.31 16.54
CA GLY A 255 0.41 14.36 16.84
C GLY A 255 0.38 13.14 15.92
N THR A 256 -0.28 13.24 14.76
CA THR A 256 -0.41 12.15 13.79
C THR A 256 0.73 12.28 12.79
N SER A 257 1.35 11.14 12.43
CA SER A 257 2.48 11.16 11.49
C SER A 257 2.11 11.82 10.16
N LYS A 258 3.05 12.58 9.56
CA LYS A 258 2.87 13.20 8.25
C LYS A 258 2.49 12.19 7.16
N PHE A 259 2.93 10.94 7.29
CA PHE A 259 2.58 9.85 6.39
C PHE A 259 1.08 9.55 6.37
N LEU A 260 0.37 9.68 7.50
CA LEU A 260 -1.08 9.49 7.57
C LEU A 260 -1.85 10.76 7.17
N VAL A 261 -1.35 11.93 7.55
CA VAL A 261 -2.01 13.23 7.32
C VAL A 261 -1.95 13.66 5.86
N SER A 262 -0.78 13.52 5.21
CA SER A 262 -0.55 14.05 3.85
C SER A 262 -1.55 13.49 2.84
N PRO A 263 -1.78 12.17 2.77
CA PRO A 263 -2.77 11.57 1.89
C PRO A 263 -4.19 12.07 2.10
N LEU A 264 -4.60 12.22 3.36
CA LEU A 264 -5.93 12.73 3.69
C LEU A 264 -6.08 14.16 3.21
N VAL A 265 -5.16 15.05 3.58
CA VAL A 265 -5.18 16.47 3.19
C VAL A 265 -5.18 16.64 1.67
N GLU A 266 -4.38 15.85 0.94
CA GLU A 266 -4.38 15.89 -0.53
C GLU A 266 -5.70 15.41 -1.14
N SER A 267 -6.39 14.47 -0.50
CA SER A 267 -7.69 13.98 -0.98
C SER A 267 -8.84 14.97 -0.72
N LEU A 268 -8.68 15.90 0.24
CA LEU A 268 -9.74 16.83 0.64
C LEU A 268 -10.17 17.75 -0.50
N LYS A 269 -9.31 18.03 -1.48
CA LYS A 269 -9.64 18.91 -2.61
C LYS A 269 -10.64 18.32 -3.60
N HIS A 270 -10.82 17.01 -3.59
CA HIS A 270 -11.63 16.31 -4.59
C HIS A 270 -13.08 16.11 -4.14
N LYS A 271 -14.00 16.14 -5.10
CA LYS A 271 -15.39 15.68 -4.88
C LYS A 271 -15.42 14.15 -4.86
N MET A 272 -15.80 13.60 -3.71
CA MET A 272 -15.74 12.16 -3.38
C MET A 272 -17.14 11.60 -3.07
N THR A 273 -18.10 11.87 -3.96
CA THR A 273 -19.49 11.36 -3.90
C THR A 273 -19.62 10.08 -4.71
N LEU A 274 -20.73 9.34 -4.61
CA LEU A 274 -20.94 8.09 -5.35
C LEU A 274 -21.21 8.30 -6.85
N ASN A 275 -20.87 7.29 -7.67
CA ASN A 275 -21.24 7.19 -9.08
C ASN A 275 -22.44 6.22 -9.14
N PRO A 276 -23.60 6.63 -9.68
CA PRO A 276 -24.75 5.74 -9.85
C PRO A 276 -24.40 4.40 -10.53
N GLU A 277 -23.49 4.40 -11.51
CA GLU A 277 -23.07 3.18 -12.24
C GLU A 277 -22.33 2.17 -11.36
N ASN A 278 -21.67 2.64 -10.29
CA ASN A 278 -20.91 1.81 -9.35
C ASN A 278 -21.67 1.61 -8.02
N SER A 279 -22.95 1.97 -7.97
CA SER A 279 -23.74 1.88 -6.74
C SER A 279 -23.97 0.43 -6.31
N VAL A 280 -24.22 0.25 -5.02
CA VAL A 280 -24.49 -1.06 -4.43
C VAL A 280 -26.00 -1.27 -4.34
N ASP A 281 -26.49 -2.27 -5.06
CA ASP A 281 -27.87 -2.75 -4.96
C ASP A 281 -28.04 -3.67 -3.74
N LEU A 282 -28.01 -3.06 -2.55
CA LEU A 282 -28.25 -3.72 -1.27
C LEU A 282 -29.11 -2.80 -0.41
N ALA A 283 -30.26 -3.32 0.02
CA ALA A 283 -31.08 -2.66 1.02
C ALA A 283 -30.35 -2.67 2.37
N ILE A 284 -29.81 -1.52 2.77
CA ILE A 284 -29.13 -1.32 4.05
C ILE A 284 -29.84 -0.20 4.79
N ASP A 285 -30.06 -0.40 6.09
CA ASP A 285 -30.42 0.70 6.97
C ASP A 285 -29.18 1.52 7.31
N TYR A 286 -29.00 2.60 6.54
CA TYR A 286 -27.84 3.47 6.65
C TYR A 286 -27.89 4.32 7.91
N ILE A 287 -26.82 4.21 8.71
CA ILE A 287 -26.60 5.03 9.90
C ILE A 287 -26.27 6.46 9.43
N SER A 288 -26.91 7.46 10.03
CA SER A 288 -26.64 8.87 9.74
C SER A 288 -25.20 9.25 10.10
N VAL A 289 -24.67 10.31 9.50
CA VAL A 289 -23.33 10.82 9.83
C VAL A 289 -23.28 11.27 11.29
N GLU A 290 -24.33 11.93 11.78
CA GLU A 290 -24.45 12.36 13.17
C GLU A 290 -24.37 11.18 14.15
N ASP A 291 -25.07 10.09 13.86
CA ASP A 291 -25.06 8.90 14.72
C ASP A 291 -23.76 8.11 14.59
N SER A 292 -23.16 8.09 13.40
CA SER A 292 -21.85 7.47 13.19
C SER A 292 -20.75 8.22 13.96
N VAL A 293 -20.79 9.56 13.96
CA VAL A 293 -19.90 10.41 14.77
C VAL A 293 -20.14 10.17 16.25
N GLU A 294 -21.40 10.11 16.71
CA GLU A 294 -21.73 9.81 18.10
C GLU A 294 -21.18 8.44 18.53
N LYS A 295 -21.42 7.38 17.73
CA LYS A 295 -20.89 6.03 17.98
C LYS A 295 -19.37 6.01 17.99
N ALA A 296 -18.72 6.79 17.12
CA ALA A 296 -17.27 6.86 17.04
C ALA A 296 -16.63 7.54 18.25
N LEU A 297 -17.28 8.57 18.81
CA LEU A 297 -16.87 9.26 20.03
C LEU A 297 -17.18 8.45 21.29
N ASN A 298 -18.39 7.89 21.36
CA ASN A 298 -18.95 7.20 22.52
C ASN A 298 -19.38 5.77 22.14
N PRO A 299 -18.42 4.85 21.89
CA PRO A 299 -18.74 3.51 21.45
C PRO A 299 -19.43 2.71 22.56
N LYS A 300 -20.68 2.29 22.32
CA LYS A 300 -21.41 1.36 23.20
C LYS A 300 -20.85 -0.07 23.12
N GLU A 301 -20.39 -0.47 21.95
CA GLU A 301 -19.76 -1.77 21.74
C GLU A 301 -18.28 -1.77 22.15
N THR A 302 -17.80 -2.91 22.63
CA THR A 302 -16.38 -3.08 22.93
C THR A 302 -15.55 -2.94 21.66
N VAL A 303 -14.75 -1.87 21.59
CA VAL A 303 -13.86 -1.61 20.47
C VAL A 303 -12.84 -2.76 20.34
N PRO A 304 -12.72 -3.39 19.15
CA PRO A 304 -11.83 -4.52 18.98
C PRO A 304 -10.36 -4.11 19.15
N LYS A 305 -9.67 -4.85 20.02
CA LYS A 305 -8.24 -4.72 20.30
C LYS A 305 -7.45 -5.71 19.45
N ASN A 306 -6.22 -5.34 19.12
CA ASN A 306 -5.29 -6.28 18.52
C ASN A 306 -4.78 -7.26 19.60
N PRO A 307 -4.43 -8.48 19.23
CA PRO A 307 -3.73 -9.36 20.15
C PRO A 307 -2.34 -8.81 20.45
N GLU A 308 -1.71 -9.37 21.48
CA GLU A 308 -0.32 -9.04 21.79
C GLU A 308 0.61 -9.63 20.73
N PHE A 309 1.60 -8.84 20.30
CA PHE A 309 2.62 -9.30 19.37
C PHE A 309 3.97 -9.37 20.06
N PHE A 310 4.79 -10.34 19.66
CA PHE A 310 6.19 -10.33 20.02
C PHE A 310 6.81 -9.03 19.51
N PRO A 311 7.59 -8.31 20.34
CA PRO A 311 8.31 -7.15 19.86
C PRO A 311 9.20 -7.61 18.70
N LYS A 312 9.21 -6.82 17.64
CA LYS A 312 10.06 -7.09 16.49
C LYS A 312 11.51 -7.08 16.98
N LYS A 313 12.23 -8.21 16.92
CA LYS A 313 13.67 -8.23 17.18
C LYS A 313 14.30 -7.08 16.38
N ARG A 314 15.07 -6.23 17.05
CA ARG A 314 15.67 -5.01 16.49
C ARG A 314 16.27 -5.40 15.14
N LYS A 315 15.68 -4.88 14.05
CA LYS A 315 16.09 -5.25 12.70
C LYS A 315 17.60 -5.02 12.62
N GLU A 316 18.31 -5.99 12.06
CA GLU A 316 19.62 -5.74 11.46
C GLU A 316 19.54 -4.49 10.57
N ASN A 317 20.68 -3.93 10.17
CA ASN A 317 20.76 -2.74 9.31
C ASN A 317 20.25 -3.03 7.86
N THR A 318 19.04 -3.56 7.73
CA THR A 318 18.40 -3.97 6.50
C THR A 318 17.90 -2.74 5.75
N VAL A 319 18.20 -2.73 4.46
CA VAL A 319 17.82 -1.70 3.51
C VAL A 319 16.75 -2.26 2.60
N ARG A 320 15.77 -1.41 2.31
CA ARG A 320 14.82 -1.61 1.23
C ARG A 320 14.90 -0.40 0.32
N SER A 321 15.08 -0.63 -0.97
CA SER A 321 15.09 0.39 -2.00
C SER A 321 14.12 -0.04 -3.09
N VAL A 322 13.11 0.76 -3.40
CA VAL A 322 12.12 0.46 -4.45
C VAL A 322 12.01 1.69 -5.32
N GLN A 323 12.39 1.57 -6.59
CA GLN A 323 12.35 2.66 -7.56
C GLN A 323 11.45 2.27 -8.72
N ARG A 324 10.42 3.08 -8.97
CA ARG A 324 9.69 3.07 -10.23
C ARG A 324 10.52 3.74 -11.33
N ILE A 325 10.51 3.10 -12.49
CA ILE A 325 11.19 3.51 -13.71
C ILE A 325 10.15 3.47 -14.83
N ALA A 326 9.97 4.58 -15.56
CA ALA A 326 9.08 4.61 -16.72
C ALA A 326 9.54 3.61 -17.80
N ASN A 327 8.60 2.90 -18.42
CA ASN A 327 8.88 1.95 -19.51
C ASN A 327 8.09 2.30 -20.80
N PRO A 328 8.29 3.50 -21.38
CA PRO A 328 7.51 3.97 -22.53
C PRO A 328 7.70 3.13 -23.81
N SER A 329 8.74 2.32 -23.84
CA SER A 329 9.05 1.38 -24.94
C SER A 329 8.54 -0.04 -24.69
N ASN A 330 7.78 -0.26 -23.61
CA ASN A 330 7.19 -1.55 -23.24
C ASN A 330 8.22 -2.71 -23.21
N ARG A 331 9.44 -2.43 -22.73
CA ARG A 331 10.58 -3.37 -22.72
C ARG A 331 10.32 -4.49 -21.73
N THR A 332 10.79 -5.70 -22.02
CA THR A 332 10.65 -6.85 -21.12
C THR A 332 11.60 -6.76 -19.94
N THR A 333 11.29 -7.46 -18.85
CA THR A 333 12.20 -7.53 -17.70
C THR A 333 13.52 -8.22 -18.04
N ASP A 334 13.51 -9.16 -18.99
CA ASP A 334 14.72 -9.81 -19.51
C ASP A 334 15.66 -8.80 -20.18
N PHE A 335 15.13 -7.97 -21.09
CA PHE A 335 15.89 -6.90 -21.74
C PHE A 335 16.54 -5.98 -20.70
N ILE A 336 15.75 -5.53 -19.72
CA ILE A 336 16.22 -4.59 -18.69
C ILE A 336 17.31 -5.23 -17.83
N SER A 337 17.14 -6.50 -17.45
CA SER A 337 18.11 -7.22 -16.65
C SER A 337 19.45 -7.44 -17.36
N ARG A 338 19.45 -7.54 -18.70
CA ARG A 338 20.66 -7.65 -19.53
C ARG A 338 21.32 -6.30 -19.80
N ILE A 339 20.52 -5.25 -20.06
CA ILE A 339 21.06 -3.95 -20.43
C ILE A 339 21.60 -3.18 -19.22
N TYR A 340 21.02 -3.37 -18.03
CA TYR A 340 21.43 -2.65 -16.83
C TYR A 340 22.91 -2.85 -16.48
N PRO A 341 23.45 -4.08 -16.43
CA PRO A 341 24.89 -4.32 -16.26
C PRO A 341 25.76 -3.61 -17.30
N ILE A 342 25.41 -3.75 -18.58
CA ILE A 342 26.17 -3.17 -19.71
C ILE A 342 26.20 -1.64 -19.60
N TRP A 343 25.04 -1.04 -19.32
CA TRP A 343 24.91 0.39 -19.14
C TRP A 343 25.73 0.89 -17.95
N LEU A 344 25.69 0.17 -16.82
CA LEU A 344 26.43 0.54 -15.61
C LEU A 344 27.93 0.56 -15.90
N THR A 345 28.45 -0.47 -16.56
CA THR A 345 29.87 -0.56 -16.93
C THR A 345 30.32 0.58 -17.84
N LYS A 346 29.55 0.87 -18.90
CA LYS A 346 29.83 2.01 -19.77
C LYS A 346 29.74 3.35 -19.02
N ARG A 347 28.75 3.51 -18.14
CA ARG A 347 28.53 4.78 -17.41
C ARG A 347 29.69 5.14 -16.47
N PHE A 348 30.38 4.12 -15.95
CA PHE A 348 31.51 4.28 -15.06
C PHE A 348 32.86 4.05 -15.77
N ALA A 349 32.92 4.18 -17.10
CA ALA A 349 34.14 4.06 -17.89
C ALA A 349 34.98 2.82 -17.52
N ASP A 350 34.31 1.67 -17.40
CA ASP A 350 34.92 0.38 -17.04
C ASP A 350 35.57 0.29 -15.64
N LEU A 351 35.47 1.34 -14.81
CA LEU A 351 35.85 1.28 -13.40
C LEU A 351 34.99 0.26 -12.63
N ILE A 352 33.70 0.18 -12.95
CA ILE A 352 32.78 -0.82 -12.41
C ILE A 352 32.43 -1.80 -13.52
N LYS A 353 33.03 -2.98 -13.51
CA LYS A 353 32.75 -4.05 -14.47
C LYS A 353 31.58 -4.90 -13.99
N ALA A 354 30.58 -5.09 -14.84
CA ALA A 354 29.42 -5.93 -14.58
C ALA A 354 29.41 -7.08 -15.59
N ASN A 355 29.66 -8.30 -15.12
CA ASN A 355 29.69 -9.50 -15.96
C ASN A 355 28.49 -10.40 -15.61
N PHE A 356 27.74 -10.83 -16.63
CA PHE A 356 26.64 -11.76 -16.48
C PHE A 356 26.93 -13.04 -17.27
N ASP A 357 27.13 -14.16 -16.56
CA ASP A 357 27.43 -15.48 -17.16
C ASP A 357 26.17 -16.32 -17.41
N GLY A 358 24.98 -15.73 -17.28
CA GLY A 358 23.68 -16.42 -17.38
C GLY A 358 23.15 -17.00 -16.06
N LYS A 359 23.99 -17.15 -15.03
CA LYS A 359 23.62 -17.64 -13.69
C LYS A 359 23.94 -16.62 -12.59
N PHE A 360 25.07 -15.96 -12.70
CA PHE A 360 25.57 -14.95 -11.79
C PHE A 360 25.83 -13.63 -12.52
N LEU A 361 25.40 -12.55 -11.90
CA LEU A 361 25.73 -11.18 -12.26
C LEU A 361 26.71 -10.65 -11.20
N LYS A 362 27.94 -10.37 -11.61
CA LYS A 362 29.04 -9.94 -10.74
C LYS A 362 29.43 -8.51 -11.07
N PHE A 363 29.43 -7.65 -10.06
CA PHE A 363 29.94 -6.28 -10.13
C PHE A 363 31.30 -6.21 -9.46
N SER A 364 32.31 -5.72 -10.15
CA SER A 364 33.68 -5.62 -9.65
C SER A 364 34.26 -4.23 -9.89
N PHE A 365 35.09 -3.77 -8.97
CA PHE A 365 35.94 -2.59 -9.14
C PHE A 365 37.38 -3.06 -9.26
N PHE A 366 37.96 -2.93 -10.46
CA PHE A 366 39.18 -3.66 -10.83
C PHE A 366 39.04 -5.18 -10.53
N SER A 367 39.89 -5.75 -9.67
CA SER A 367 39.85 -7.16 -9.25
C SER A 367 38.94 -7.42 -8.03
N LEU A 368 38.45 -6.37 -7.36
CA LEU A 368 37.64 -6.50 -6.16
C LEU A 368 36.17 -6.77 -6.51
N LEU A 369 35.66 -7.93 -6.11
CA LEU A 369 34.24 -8.27 -6.24
C LEU A 369 33.39 -7.44 -5.26
N LEU A 370 32.65 -6.46 -5.78
CA LEU A 370 31.79 -5.58 -4.99
C LEU A 370 30.47 -6.25 -4.62
N LEU A 371 29.82 -6.92 -5.58
CA LEU A 371 28.50 -7.52 -5.41
C LEU A 371 28.32 -8.72 -6.34
N GLU A 372 27.82 -9.82 -5.81
CA GLU A 372 27.45 -11.02 -6.56
C GLU A 372 25.95 -11.29 -6.41
N LEU A 373 25.29 -11.46 -7.56
CA LEU A 373 23.87 -11.68 -7.68
C LEU A 373 23.60 -13.00 -8.42
N LYS A 374 22.89 -13.93 -7.79
CA LYS A 374 22.50 -15.22 -8.40
C LYS A 374 21.06 -15.18 -8.91
N VAL A 375 20.84 -15.44 -10.19
CA VAL A 375 19.50 -15.52 -10.80
C VAL A 375 18.71 -16.67 -10.20
N ILE A 376 17.44 -16.43 -9.88
CA ILE A 376 16.50 -17.46 -9.42
C ILE A 376 15.50 -17.75 -10.54
N LYS A 377 15.87 -18.69 -11.42
CA LYS A 377 15.07 -19.05 -12.60
C LYS A 377 13.66 -19.50 -12.23
N SER A 378 13.50 -20.30 -11.16
CA SER A 378 12.19 -20.79 -10.71
C SER A 378 11.24 -19.69 -10.19
N ARG A 379 11.74 -18.49 -9.94
CA ARG A 379 10.96 -17.33 -9.46
C ARG A 379 11.07 -16.12 -10.39
N SER A 380 11.56 -16.36 -11.60
CA SER A 380 11.72 -15.37 -12.65
C SER A 380 10.85 -15.74 -13.84
N ASP A 381 10.14 -14.77 -14.38
CA ASP A 381 9.29 -14.87 -15.57
C ASP A 381 9.49 -13.62 -16.46
N ASP A 382 8.70 -13.47 -17.52
CA ASP A 382 8.82 -12.33 -18.44
C ASP A 382 8.49 -10.98 -17.77
N LYS A 383 7.71 -11.02 -16.68
CA LYS A 383 7.28 -9.84 -15.91
C LYS A 383 8.12 -9.63 -14.65
N ARG A 384 9.07 -10.51 -14.33
CA ARG A 384 9.90 -10.41 -13.12
C ARG A 384 11.22 -11.15 -13.27
N LYS A 385 12.34 -10.48 -13.01
CA LYS A 385 13.66 -11.12 -12.86
C LYS A 385 14.13 -10.95 -11.42
N LEU A 386 14.43 -12.06 -10.75
CA LEU A 386 14.82 -12.11 -9.35
C LEU A 386 16.26 -12.61 -9.19
N PHE A 387 17.03 -11.92 -8.35
CA PHE A 387 18.41 -12.24 -8.04
C PHE A 387 18.63 -12.29 -6.54
N TYR A 388 19.18 -13.39 -6.00
CA TYR A 388 19.66 -13.40 -4.61
C TYR A 388 21.02 -12.72 -4.51
N ILE A 389 21.21 -11.95 -3.45
CA ILE A 389 22.48 -11.32 -3.13
C ILE A 389 23.32 -12.36 -2.39
N THR A 390 24.29 -12.96 -3.08
CA THR A 390 25.06 -14.12 -2.56
C THR A 390 26.44 -13.74 -2.03
N GLY A 391 26.96 -12.55 -2.37
CA GLY A 391 28.28 -12.14 -1.90
C GLY A 391 28.76 -10.80 -2.43
N GLY A 392 30.06 -10.55 -2.24
CA GLY A 392 30.74 -9.30 -2.58
C GLY A 392 31.06 -8.44 -1.35
N TRP A 393 32.06 -7.58 -1.51
CA TRP A 393 32.60 -6.73 -0.45
C TRP A 393 31.56 -5.77 0.14
N LEU A 394 30.52 -5.40 -0.61
CA LEU A 394 29.44 -4.53 -0.17
C LEU A 394 28.41 -5.20 0.75
N VAL A 395 28.47 -6.52 0.92
CA VAL A 395 27.42 -7.33 1.56
C VAL A 395 27.87 -7.86 2.90
N LYS A 396 27.19 -7.48 3.99
CA LYS A 396 27.42 -8.05 5.32
C LYS A 396 26.72 -9.39 5.51
N ARG A 397 25.45 -9.47 5.09
CA ARG A 397 24.62 -10.68 5.22
C ARG A 397 24.29 -11.25 3.85
N LYS A 398 24.73 -12.49 3.61
CA LYS A 398 24.55 -13.22 2.34
C LYS A 398 23.25 -14.04 2.31
N SER A 399 22.55 -14.17 3.44
CA SER A 399 21.25 -14.82 3.54
C SER A 399 20.13 -13.77 3.46
N LEU A 400 19.08 -14.08 2.70
CA LEU A 400 17.81 -13.32 2.62
C LEU A 400 17.78 -12.06 1.75
N GLY A 401 18.90 -11.49 1.31
CA GLY A 401 18.89 -10.31 0.44
C GLY A 401 18.53 -10.64 -1.02
N TRP A 402 17.71 -9.82 -1.68
CA TRP A 402 17.47 -9.96 -3.12
C TRP A 402 17.35 -8.62 -3.85
N LEU A 403 17.67 -8.67 -5.14
CA LEU A 403 17.37 -7.63 -6.13
C LEU A 403 16.30 -8.16 -7.09
N GLU A 404 15.36 -7.30 -7.49
CA GLU A 404 14.40 -7.64 -8.52
C GLU A 404 14.16 -6.52 -9.52
N PHE A 405 13.94 -6.90 -10.78
CA PHE A 405 13.29 -6.06 -11.78
C PHE A 405 11.91 -6.61 -12.04
N ARG A 406 10.89 -5.76 -11.97
CA ARG A 406 9.50 -6.19 -12.09
C ARG A 406 8.68 -5.25 -12.95
N SER A 407 7.98 -5.82 -13.91
CA SER A 407 6.98 -5.13 -14.70
C SER A 407 5.69 -4.97 -13.92
N VAL A 408 5.12 -3.76 -13.90
CA VAL A 408 3.85 -3.44 -13.22
C VAL A 408 2.96 -2.60 -14.14
N LEU A 409 1.66 -2.58 -13.84
CA LEU A 409 0.65 -1.82 -14.60
C LEU A 409 0.73 -2.08 -16.11
N ASN A 410 0.57 -3.35 -16.51
CA ASN A 410 0.66 -3.78 -17.92
C ASN A 410 1.96 -3.37 -18.63
N ASN A 411 3.07 -3.40 -17.88
CA ASN A 411 4.42 -3.11 -18.36
C ASN A 411 4.68 -1.64 -18.75
N GLU A 412 3.78 -0.73 -18.36
CA GLU A 412 3.97 0.72 -18.42
C GLU A 412 5.14 1.17 -17.53
N PHE A 413 5.34 0.50 -16.39
CA PHE A 413 6.41 0.80 -15.44
C PHE A 413 7.20 -0.44 -15.07
N MET A 414 8.42 -0.16 -14.62
CA MET A 414 9.37 -1.12 -14.11
C MET A 414 9.77 -0.75 -12.70
N ILE A 415 9.69 -1.70 -11.77
CA ILE A 415 10.19 -1.57 -10.42
C ILE A 415 11.58 -2.19 -10.36
N ALA A 416 12.57 -1.41 -9.97
CA ALA A 416 13.86 -1.90 -9.50
C ALA A 416 13.82 -1.94 -7.96
N GLY A 417 13.89 -3.14 -7.39
CA GLY A 417 13.75 -3.38 -5.96
C GLY A 417 15.01 -4.02 -5.37
N ILE A 418 15.49 -3.51 -4.26
CA ILE A 418 16.47 -4.15 -3.36
C ILE A 418 15.78 -4.38 -2.03
N HIS A 419 15.88 -5.60 -1.50
CA HIS A 419 15.15 -6.02 -0.33
C HIS A 419 16.05 -6.77 0.65
N GLU A 420 15.84 -6.48 1.94
CA GLU A 420 16.53 -7.14 3.07
C GLU A 420 18.07 -7.14 2.96
N PHE A 421 18.61 -6.17 2.20
CA PHE A 421 20.04 -5.99 1.99
C PHE A 421 20.70 -5.44 3.25
N VAL A 422 21.82 -6.03 3.67
CA VAL A 422 22.59 -5.54 4.82
C VAL A 422 23.98 -5.10 4.32
N PRO A 423 24.28 -3.78 4.34
CA PRO A 423 25.55 -3.27 3.85
C PRO A 423 26.69 -3.67 4.80
N SER A 424 27.88 -3.89 4.23
CA SER A 424 29.13 -4.09 4.99
C SER A 424 29.61 -2.80 5.65
N LEU A 425 29.38 -1.65 5.03
CA LEU A 425 29.77 -0.35 5.57
C LEU A 425 29.07 0.00 6.89
N PRO A 426 29.72 0.78 7.76
CA PRO A 426 29.08 1.42 8.91
C PRO A 426 27.82 2.17 8.48
N TRP A 427 26.75 2.07 9.29
CA TRP A 427 25.40 2.51 8.90
C TRP A 427 25.33 3.96 8.45
N TYR A 428 25.99 4.87 9.17
CA TYR A 428 25.99 6.29 8.84
C TYR A 428 26.70 6.55 7.51
N ILE A 429 27.85 5.94 7.28
CA ILE A 429 28.59 6.04 6.02
C ILE A 429 27.72 5.54 4.87
N TYR A 430 27.13 4.34 5.00
CA TYR A 430 26.23 3.79 3.99
C TYR A 430 25.07 4.73 3.64
N LYS A 431 24.38 5.24 4.68
CA LYS A 431 23.18 6.08 4.54
C LYS A 431 23.47 7.37 3.77
N TYR A 432 24.62 8.00 4.02
CA TYR A 432 24.97 9.28 3.41
C TYR A 432 25.79 9.14 2.10
N THR A 433 26.35 7.96 1.80
CA THR A 433 27.11 7.71 0.56
C THR A 433 26.38 6.74 -0.38
N GLN A 434 26.54 5.43 -0.20
CA GLN A 434 26.06 4.39 -1.12
C GLN A 434 24.56 4.45 -1.38
N ALA A 435 23.76 4.70 -0.33
CA ALA A 435 22.31 4.83 -0.47
C ALA A 435 21.90 6.00 -1.37
N LYS A 436 22.62 7.13 -1.30
CA LYS A 436 22.37 8.31 -2.15
C LYS A 436 22.87 8.09 -3.57
N LEU A 437 24.07 7.50 -3.71
CA LEU A 437 24.63 7.16 -5.02
C LEU A 437 23.73 6.19 -5.78
N HIS A 438 23.18 5.17 -5.11
CA HIS A 438 22.26 4.21 -5.71
C HIS A 438 21.03 4.89 -6.33
N LEU A 439 20.42 5.86 -5.65
CA LEU A 439 19.30 6.63 -6.19
C LEU A 439 19.70 7.45 -7.42
N VAL A 440 20.90 8.03 -7.44
CA VAL A 440 21.41 8.75 -8.61
C VAL A 440 21.61 7.81 -9.79
N VAL A 441 22.15 6.61 -9.55
CA VAL A 441 22.34 5.58 -10.57
C VAL A 441 20.99 5.16 -11.16
N MET A 442 19.98 4.87 -10.33
CA MET A 442 18.65 4.50 -10.79
C MET A 442 18.00 5.60 -11.65
N LYS A 443 18.07 6.86 -11.22
CA LYS A 443 17.55 7.99 -12.01
C LYS A 443 18.26 8.16 -13.36
N ARG A 444 19.59 7.95 -13.40
CA ARG A 444 20.34 8.00 -14.66
C ARG A 444 20.01 6.83 -15.57
N PHE A 445 19.76 5.65 -14.99
CA PHE A 445 19.34 4.48 -15.75
C PHE A 445 17.94 4.67 -16.37
N GLU A 446 17.01 5.26 -15.63
CA GLU A 446 15.70 5.65 -16.15
C GLU A 446 15.82 6.60 -17.36
N LYS A 447 16.64 7.65 -17.24
CA LYS A 447 16.90 8.57 -18.37
C LYS A 447 17.47 7.85 -19.60
N PHE A 448 18.38 6.90 -19.38
CA PHE A 448 18.92 6.08 -20.46
C PHE A 448 17.83 5.21 -21.10
N LEU A 449 17.01 4.50 -20.32
CA LEU A 449 15.94 3.67 -20.88
C LEU A 449 14.94 4.46 -21.73
N SER A 450 14.66 5.70 -21.33
CA SER A 450 13.83 6.63 -22.10
C SER A 450 14.49 7.11 -23.39
N SER A 451 15.82 7.14 -23.47
CA SER A 451 16.56 7.54 -24.68
C SER A 451 16.83 6.39 -25.66
N VAL A 452 16.76 5.13 -25.22
CA VAL A 452 16.97 3.98 -26.11
C VAL A 452 15.80 3.88 -27.12
N PRO A 453 16.05 3.92 -28.43
CA PRO A 453 15.00 3.82 -29.45
C PRO A 453 14.17 2.53 -29.37
N LYS A 454 12.88 2.61 -29.70
CA LYS A 454 11.95 1.46 -29.72
C LYS A 454 12.37 0.34 -30.68
N LYS A 455 13.16 0.62 -31.72
CA LYS A 455 13.64 -0.39 -32.66
C LYS A 455 14.52 -1.47 -32.02
N TYR A 456 15.17 -1.16 -30.90
CA TYR A 456 15.97 -2.11 -30.12
C TYR A 456 15.15 -2.90 -29.10
N SER A 457 13.81 -2.80 -29.14
CA SER A 457 12.89 -3.53 -28.26
C SER A 457 12.43 -4.89 -28.81
N LYS A 458 12.84 -5.25 -30.04
CA LYS A 458 12.39 -6.52 -30.65
C LYS A 458 12.80 -7.70 -29.77
N LYS A 459 11.85 -8.61 -29.53
CA LYS A 459 12.11 -9.96 -29.02
C LYS A 459 13.30 -10.51 -29.79
N ALA A 460 14.39 -10.85 -29.09
CA ALA A 460 15.23 -11.93 -29.60
C ALA A 460 14.26 -13.11 -29.76
N LYS A 461 13.99 -13.49 -31.01
CA LYS A 461 13.15 -14.63 -31.35
C LYS A 461 13.72 -15.89 -30.71
#